data_AF-W6U1J6-F1
#
_entry.id   AF-W6U1J6-F1
#
_cell.length_a   1.000
_cell.length_b   1.000
_cell.length_c   1.000
_cell.angle_alpha   90.00
_cell.angle_beta   90.00
_cell.angle_gamma   90.00
#
_symmetry.space_group_name_H-M   'P 1'
#
loop_
_entity.id
_entity.type
_entity.pdbx_description
1 polymer ?
#
loop_
_entity_poly.entity_id
_entity_poly.type
_entity_poly.pdbx_seq_one_letter_code
_entity_poly.pdbx_strand_id
1 'polypeptide(L)'
;MTEAQSISPPEAFFVKPAYTPGLLPNLTQIPWPLPDSAPSPNPNSLYRSKFFEPRMTATQRGMLLKFITLFAEIMRKSNLEDKWFISSCTLLGSLRHHGFIPWDDEADVLVDIKYREFIQDSIKKHSNKGYLIAPSGYRDKLYMSILPASMNDVDAEGSREIPRKNYGWPYLDICYYKIDGEYLFELEKYNLQRYVYHVEDIFPLMYRPFGEMWLPAPFKAVKLLMDMYPRNVDCIYNGYSHLAEWRRRRAIASCDTLTNRYAFVRRCPVRIAAIDSASEDLAFVVGQMINRTDNGSYSVIHEITTLVHSTERFSHFDPLTV
;
A
#
# COMPACT_ATOMS: atom_id res chain seq x y z
N MET A 1 7.54 23.58 -26.23
CA MET A 1 6.11 23.43 -25.94
C MET A 1 5.90 21.99 -25.55
N THR A 2 5.88 21.70 -24.25
CA THR A 2 5.49 20.40 -23.72
C THR A 2 3.99 20.25 -23.97
N GLU A 3 3.59 19.26 -24.76
CA GLU A 3 2.17 18.87 -24.87
C GLU A 3 1.64 18.67 -23.46
N ALA A 4 0.57 19.41 -23.10
CA ALA A 4 -0.12 19.17 -21.86
C ALA A 4 -0.62 17.72 -21.89
N GLN A 5 -0.09 16.85 -21.04
CA GLN A 5 -0.65 15.51 -20.87
C GLN A 5 -2.12 15.67 -20.53
N SER A 6 -3.01 15.18 -21.41
CA SER A 6 -4.43 15.22 -21.14
C SER A 6 -4.70 14.36 -19.91
N ILE A 7 -5.48 14.91 -18.97
CA ILE A 7 -5.91 14.15 -17.79
C ILE A 7 -6.76 12.99 -18.28
N SER A 8 -6.47 11.78 -17.81
CA SER A 8 -7.26 10.59 -18.10
C SER A 8 -8.74 10.82 -17.74
N PRO A 9 -9.70 10.30 -18.52
CA PRO A 9 -11.11 10.46 -18.21
C PRO A 9 -11.46 9.74 -16.88
N PRO A 10 -12.46 10.20 -16.11
CA PRO A 10 -12.82 9.59 -14.82
C PRO A 10 -13.01 8.07 -14.87
N GLU A 11 -13.58 7.55 -15.97
CA GLU A 11 -13.85 6.13 -16.20
C GLU A 11 -12.57 5.27 -16.20
N ALA A 12 -11.41 5.87 -16.49
CA ALA A 12 -10.11 5.20 -16.48
C ALA A 12 -9.65 4.82 -15.07
N PHE A 13 -10.12 5.55 -14.04
CA PHE A 13 -9.71 5.34 -12.66
C PHE A 13 -10.53 4.25 -11.97
N PHE A 14 -11.70 3.89 -12.48
CA PHE A 14 -12.50 2.82 -11.91
C PHE A 14 -11.92 1.45 -12.27
N VAL A 15 -11.80 0.61 -11.25
CA VAL A 15 -11.35 -0.77 -11.41
C VAL A 15 -12.50 -1.60 -11.97
N LYS A 16 -12.22 -2.33 -13.03
CA LYS A 16 -13.17 -3.26 -13.68
C LYS A 16 -12.67 -4.69 -13.46
N PRO A 17 -13.56 -5.71 -13.51
CA PRO A 17 -13.14 -7.11 -13.41
C PRO A 17 -12.00 -7.45 -14.39
N ALA A 18 -12.15 -7.02 -15.64
CA ALA A 18 -11.13 -7.12 -16.67
C ALA A 18 -10.27 -5.85 -16.71
N TYR A 19 -8.98 -6.00 -16.41
CA TYR A 19 -8.01 -4.90 -16.47
C TYR A 19 -7.78 -4.44 -17.92
N THR A 20 -7.91 -3.13 -18.15
CA THR A 20 -7.60 -2.50 -19.45
C THR A 20 -6.41 -1.56 -19.28
N PRO A 21 -5.19 -1.96 -19.68
CA PRO A 21 -4.01 -1.12 -19.56
C PRO A 21 -4.09 0.11 -20.48
N GLY A 22 -3.29 1.14 -20.17
CA GLY A 22 -3.04 2.27 -21.06
C GLY A 22 -4.04 3.44 -20.94
N LEU A 23 -5.03 3.35 -20.06
CA LEU A 23 -5.96 4.45 -19.79
C LEU A 23 -5.44 5.44 -18.74
N LEU A 24 -4.49 5.01 -17.91
CA LEU A 24 -3.87 5.81 -16.85
C LEU A 24 -2.42 6.17 -17.23
N PRO A 25 -1.86 7.27 -16.68
CA PRO A 25 -0.47 7.67 -16.92
C PRO A 25 0.52 6.53 -16.62
N ASN A 26 1.56 6.44 -17.44
CA ASN A 26 2.61 5.45 -17.24
C ASN A 26 3.53 5.84 -16.07
N LEU A 27 3.32 5.22 -14.92
CA LEU A 27 4.06 5.52 -13.69
C LEU A 27 5.56 5.14 -13.77
N THR A 28 5.97 4.29 -14.71
CA THR A 28 7.40 3.94 -14.91
C THR A 28 8.21 5.09 -15.52
N GLN A 29 7.56 6.11 -16.06
CA GLN A 29 8.21 7.28 -16.67
C GLN A 29 8.33 8.47 -15.70
N ILE A 30 7.83 8.32 -14.47
CA ILE A 30 7.83 9.39 -13.46
C ILE A 30 9.11 9.32 -12.64
N PRO A 31 9.75 10.45 -12.29
CA PRO A 31 10.91 10.45 -11.41
C PRO A 31 10.49 10.10 -9.97
N TRP A 32 10.86 8.91 -9.51
CA TRP A 32 10.61 8.46 -8.14
C TRP A 32 11.75 8.85 -7.19
N PRO A 33 11.48 9.27 -5.94
CA PRO A 33 12.53 9.49 -4.96
C PRO A 33 13.29 8.19 -4.68
N LEU A 34 14.61 8.28 -4.51
CA LEU A 34 15.41 7.12 -4.14
C LEU A 34 14.96 6.63 -2.74
N PRO A 35 14.56 5.36 -2.59
CA PRO A 35 14.11 4.85 -1.30
C PRO A 35 15.23 4.76 -0.26
N ASP A 36 15.02 5.41 0.88
CA ASP A 36 15.77 5.11 2.09
C ASP A 36 15.60 3.65 2.48
N SER A 37 16.70 2.95 2.74
CA SER A 37 16.72 1.51 3.00
C SER A 37 17.39 1.20 4.33
N ALA A 38 16.94 0.13 4.99
CA ALA A 38 17.59 -0.35 6.19
C ALA A 38 19.02 -0.79 5.84
N PRO A 39 20.01 -0.53 6.72
CA PRO A 39 21.42 -0.84 6.44
C PRO A 39 21.73 -2.35 6.54
N SER A 40 20.81 -3.15 7.06
CA SER A 40 21.01 -4.58 7.27
C SER A 40 19.67 -5.32 7.22
N PRO A 41 19.64 -6.51 6.60
CA PRO A 41 18.44 -7.36 6.54
C PRO A 41 18.22 -8.18 7.81
N ASN A 42 19.13 -8.10 8.79
CA ASN A 42 19.13 -8.93 9.98
C ASN A 42 18.08 -8.49 11.01
N PRO A 43 17.30 -9.42 11.60
CA PRO A 43 16.31 -9.10 12.64
C PRO A 43 16.90 -8.34 13.86
N ASN A 44 18.13 -8.67 14.24
CA ASN A 44 18.81 -8.09 15.40
C ASN A 44 19.33 -6.68 15.15
N SER A 45 19.64 -6.31 13.90
CA SER A 45 20.04 -4.94 13.55
C SER A 45 18.83 -4.00 13.56
N LEU A 46 17.67 -4.49 13.11
CA LEU A 46 16.38 -3.78 13.20
C LEU A 46 15.98 -3.47 14.65
N TYR A 47 16.37 -4.30 15.62
CA TYR A 47 16.13 -4.02 17.05
C TYR A 47 16.82 -2.75 17.55
N ARG A 48 18.01 -2.42 17.02
CA ARG A 48 18.76 -1.24 17.46
C ARG A 48 18.34 0.04 16.72
N SER A 49 17.55 -0.12 15.67
CA SER A 49 17.11 0.97 14.82
C SER A 49 16.17 1.94 15.58
N LYS A 50 16.40 3.25 15.40
CA LYS A 50 15.64 4.34 16.03
C LYS A 50 14.20 4.36 15.50
N PHE A 51 13.33 5.14 16.16
CA PHE A 51 11.98 5.37 15.64
C PHE A 51 12.05 6.02 14.26
N PHE A 52 11.12 5.64 13.38
CA PHE A 52 11.01 6.15 12.01
C PHE A 52 12.22 5.90 11.11
N GLU A 53 13.17 5.04 11.50
CA GLU A 53 14.20 4.52 10.60
C GLU A 53 13.62 3.49 9.62
N PRO A 54 14.20 3.34 8.42
CA PRO A 54 13.76 2.35 7.46
C PRO A 54 13.81 0.94 8.02
N ARG A 55 12.80 0.13 7.70
CA ARG A 55 12.68 -1.25 8.22
C ARG A 55 12.97 -2.34 7.21
N MET A 56 13.06 -1.97 5.94
CA MET A 56 13.36 -2.90 4.87
C MET A 56 14.61 -2.44 4.14
N THR A 57 15.50 -3.39 3.84
CA THR A 57 16.55 -3.18 2.85
C THR A 57 15.96 -3.00 1.45
N ALA A 58 16.81 -2.64 0.48
CA ALA A 58 16.38 -2.51 -0.92
C ALA A 58 15.83 -3.84 -1.46
N THR A 59 16.52 -4.96 -1.21
CA THR A 59 16.06 -6.27 -1.69
C THR A 59 14.78 -6.72 -0.97
N GLN A 60 14.63 -6.45 0.33
CA GLN A 60 13.40 -6.78 1.07
C GLN A 60 12.18 -6.04 0.56
N ARG A 61 12.33 -4.72 0.34
CA ARG A 61 11.27 -3.90 -0.28
C ARG A 61 10.96 -4.39 -1.71
N GLY A 62 11.99 -4.70 -2.48
CA GLY A 62 11.85 -5.25 -3.84
C GLY A 62 11.07 -6.56 -3.86
N MET A 63 11.28 -7.44 -2.87
CA MET A 63 10.49 -8.67 -2.74
C MET A 63 9.00 -8.41 -2.46
N LEU A 64 8.66 -7.47 -1.57
CA LEU A 64 7.25 -7.10 -1.35
C LEU A 64 6.59 -6.57 -2.63
N LEU A 65 7.29 -5.74 -3.41
CA LEU A 65 6.81 -5.32 -4.73
C LEU A 65 6.59 -6.51 -5.65
N LYS A 66 7.52 -7.46 -5.72
CA LYS A 66 7.35 -8.69 -6.52
C LYS A 66 6.12 -9.50 -6.08
N PHE A 67 5.85 -9.60 -4.78
CA PHE A 67 4.67 -10.30 -4.27
C PHE A 67 3.36 -9.59 -4.67
N ILE A 68 3.29 -8.27 -4.52
CA ILE A 68 2.15 -7.47 -4.96
C ILE A 68 1.94 -7.62 -6.48
N THR A 69 3.01 -7.53 -7.26
CA THR A 69 2.95 -7.70 -8.73
C THR A 69 2.44 -9.08 -9.12
N LEU A 70 2.98 -10.15 -8.50
CA LEU A 70 2.52 -11.52 -8.77
C LEU A 70 1.03 -11.67 -8.42
N PHE A 71 0.62 -11.18 -7.25
CA PHE A 71 -0.77 -11.23 -6.81
C PHE A 71 -1.70 -10.48 -7.78
N ALA A 72 -1.36 -9.23 -8.11
CA ALA A 72 -2.10 -8.43 -9.08
C ALA A 72 -2.19 -9.11 -10.45
N GLU A 73 -1.11 -9.70 -10.94
CA GLU A 73 -1.12 -10.45 -12.21
C GLU A 73 -2.07 -11.64 -12.18
N ILE A 74 -2.08 -12.41 -11.09
CA ILE A 74 -3.00 -13.54 -10.91
C ILE A 74 -4.45 -13.04 -10.97
N MET A 75 -4.77 -11.98 -10.24
CA MET A 75 -6.13 -11.42 -10.20
C MET A 75 -6.56 -10.87 -11.56
N ARG A 76 -5.69 -10.12 -12.25
CA ARG A 76 -5.95 -9.58 -13.60
C ARG A 76 -6.19 -10.66 -14.64
N LYS A 77 -5.31 -11.67 -14.70
CA LYS A 77 -5.43 -12.78 -15.67
C LYS A 77 -6.68 -13.62 -15.46
N SER A 78 -7.32 -13.51 -14.29
CA SER A 78 -8.53 -14.23 -13.94
C SER A 78 -9.79 -13.36 -13.90
N ASN A 79 -9.71 -12.11 -14.38
CA ASN A 79 -10.82 -11.14 -14.36
C ASN A 79 -11.39 -10.88 -12.95
N LEU A 80 -10.51 -10.85 -11.94
CA LEU A 80 -10.85 -10.63 -10.53
C LEU A 80 -10.26 -9.33 -9.99
N GLU A 81 -9.84 -8.41 -10.86
CA GLU A 81 -9.15 -7.19 -10.45
C GLU A 81 -10.02 -6.30 -9.54
N ASP A 82 -11.35 -6.33 -9.72
CA ASP A 82 -12.31 -5.61 -8.89
C ASP A 82 -12.75 -6.37 -7.61
N LYS A 83 -12.05 -7.45 -7.26
CA LYS A 83 -12.36 -8.28 -6.08
C LYS A 83 -11.33 -8.17 -4.97
N TRP A 84 -10.25 -7.42 -5.19
CA TRP A 84 -9.20 -7.18 -4.21
C TRP A 84 -8.79 -5.72 -4.20
N PHE A 85 -8.19 -5.27 -3.09
CA PHE A 85 -7.62 -3.94 -2.98
C PHE A 85 -6.49 -3.88 -1.95
N ILE A 86 -5.62 -2.88 -2.05
CA ILE A 86 -4.63 -2.58 -1.01
C ILE A 86 -5.32 -2.05 0.25
N SER A 87 -4.90 -2.52 1.42
CA SER A 87 -5.54 -2.19 2.70
C SER A 87 -4.51 -1.77 3.76
N SER A 88 -4.97 -1.43 4.96
CA SER A 88 -4.13 -1.20 6.15
C SER A 88 -2.91 -0.29 5.89
N CYS A 89 -1.69 -0.76 6.13
CA CYS A 89 -0.49 0.07 5.98
C CYS A 89 -0.13 0.32 4.51
N THR A 90 -0.43 -0.62 3.60
CA THR A 90 -0.23 -0.45 2.15
C THR A 90 -1.08 0.68 1.61
N LEU A 91 -2.36 0.76 2.03
CA LEU A 91 -3.27 1.83 1.62
C LEU A 91 -2.82 3.19 2.17
N LEU A 92 -2.42 3.22 3.45
CA LEU A 92 -1.88 4.42 4.07
C LEU A 92 -0.60 4.90 3.38
N GLY A 93 0.29 3.96 3.02
CA GLY A 93 1.50 4.23 2.25
C GLY A 93 1.20 4.79 0.85
N SER A 94 0.24 4.22 0.12
CA SER A 94 -0.23 4.77 -1.16
C SER A 94 -0.65 6.24 -1.01
N LEU A 95 -1.38 6.56 0.05
CA LEU A 95 -1.86 7.92 0.31
C LEU A 95 -0.76 8.89 0.76
N ARG A 96 0.22 8.44 1.55
CA ARG A 96 1.25 9.31 2.15
C ARG A 96 2.56 9.37 1.38
N HIS A 97 2.90 8.33 0.63
CA HIS A 97 4.22 8.17 0.00
C HIS A 97 4.12 7.67 -1.45
N HIS A 98 2.90 7.51 -1.99
CA HIS A 98 2.67 6.79 -3.25
C HIS A 98 3.44 5.45 -3.25
N GLY A 99 3.52 4.74 -2.13
CA GLY A 99 4.39 3.57 -1.97
C GLY A 99 4.43 3.08 -0.53
N PHE A 100 5.43 2.32 -0.13
CA PHE A 100 5.53 1.87 1.26
C PHE A 100 5.80 3.04 2.22
N ILE A 101 5.28 2.93 3.44
CA ILE A 101 5.72 3.74 4.57
C ILE A 101 7.17 3.35 4.88
N PRO A 102 8.15 4.29 4.89
CA PRO A 102 9.57 3.93 4.97
C PRO A 102 9.94 3.10 6.21
N TRP A 103 9.29 3.37 7.34
CA TRP A 103 9.54 2.74 8.63
C TRP A 103 8.56 1.61 8.97
N ASP A 104 7.84 1.10 7.97
CA ASP A 104 6.98 -0.07 8.07
C ASP A 104 7.63 -1.28 7.38
N ASP A 105 7.24 -2.50 7.75
CA ASP A 105 7.83 -3.76 7.26
C ASP A 105 6.79 -4.73 6.68
N GLU A 106 5.59 -4.22 6.36
CA GLU A 106 4.45 -5.00 5.87
C GLU A 106 3.96 -4.58 4.48
N ALA A 107 3.26 -5.53 3.85
CA ALA A 107 2.37 -5.29 2.73
C ALA A 107 1.08 -6.10 2.95
N ASP A 108 -0.06 -5.43 2.90
CA ASP A 108 -1.40 -6.03 3.00
C ASP A 108 -2.23 -5.81 1.73
N VAL A 109 -2.96 -6.85 1.33
CA VAL A 109 -4.09 -6.79 0.39
C VAL A 109 -5.32 -7.43 1.03
N LEU A 110 -6.51 -6.94 0.68
CA LEU A 110 -7.78 -7.50 1.11
C LEU A 110 -8.56 -8.01 -0.11
N VAL A 111 -9.05 -9.25 -0.05
CA VAL A 111 -9.73 -9.93 -1.17
C VAL A 111 -10.95 -10.73 -0.70
N ASP A 112 -11.93 -10.93 -1.58
CA ASP A 112 -13.11 -11.73 -1.26
C ASP A 112 -12.71 -13.18 -0.91
N ILE A 113 -13.16 -13.67 0.25
CA ILE A 113 -12.86 -15.00 0.78
C ILE A 113 -13.23 -16.13 -0.19
N LYS A 114 -14.23 -15.92 -1.07
CA LYS A 114 -14.63 -16.94 -2.05
C LYS A 114 -13.50 -17.36 -3.01
N TYR A 115 -12.48 -16.51 -3.17
CA TYR A 115 -11.36 -16.77 -4.08
C TYR A 115 -10.12 -17.33 -3.37
N ARG A 116 -10.16 -17.60 -2.06
CA ARG A 116 -8.99 -18.06 -1.29
C ARG A 116 -8.35 -19.32 -1.88
N GLU A 117 -9.14 -20.36 -2.13
CA GLU A 117 -8.63 -21.62 -2.70
C GLU A 117 -7.99 -21.40 -4.07
N PHE A 118 -8.67 -20.65 -4.94
CA PHE A 118 -8.15 -20.28 -6.26
C PHE A 118 -6.81 -19.52 -6.18
N ILE A 119 -6.71 -18.54 -5.27
CA ILE A 119 -5.49 -17.75 -5.07
C ILE A 119 -4.35 -18.63 -4.57
N GLN A 120 -4.61 -19.48 -3.57
CA GLN A 120 -3.62 -20.42 -3.05
C GLN A 120 -3.09 -21.34 -4.15
N ASP A 121 -3.97 -21.92 -4.94
CA ASP A 121 -3.57 -22.84 -6.01
C ASP A 121 -2.86 -22.11 -7.17
N SER A 122 -3.24 -20.87 -7.46
CA SER A 122 -2.56 -20.04 -8.47
C SER A 122 -1.14 -19.65 -8.04
N ILE A 123 -0.93 -19.36 -6.75
CA ILE A 123 0.41 -19.08 -6.21
C ILE A 123 1.27 -20.35 -6.20
N LYS A 124 0.72 -21.51 -5.80
CA LYS A 124 1.46 -22.79 -5.80
C LYS A 124 2.04 -23.17 -7.17
N LYS A 125 1.39 -22.75 -8.28
CA LYS A 125 1.91 -22.93 -9.65
C LYS A 125 3.24 -22.21 -9.91
N HIS A 126 3.64 -21.28 -9.04
CA HIS A 126 4.88 -20.50 -9.13
C HIS A 126 5.97 -21.00 -8.15
N SER A 127 5.77 -22.15 -7.51
CA SER A 127 6.72 -22.76 -6.57
C SER A 127 8.09 -23.05 -7.16
N ASN A 128 8.17 -23.38 -8.45
CA ASN A 128 9.44 -23.55 -9.16
C ASN A 128 10.27 -22.26 -9.28
N LYS A 129 9.64 -21.09 -9.10
CA LYS A 129 10.30 -19.77 -9.03
C LYS A 129 10.58 -19.33 -7.59
N GLY A 130 10.32 -20.20 -6.61
CA GLY A 130 10.53 -19.94 -5.19
C GLY A 130 9.36 -19.29 -4.45
N TYR A 131 8.23 -18.99 -5.12
CA TYR A 131 7.06 -18.43 -4.44
C TYR A 131 6.31 -19.51 -3.65
N LEU A 132 6.03 -19.21 -2.39
CA LEU A 132 5.37 -20.10 -1.45
C LEU A 132 4.18 -19.39 -0.81
N ILE A 133 3.18 -20.16 -0.38
CA ILE A 133 2.03 -19.66 0.37
C ILE A 133 1.75 -20.54 1.58
N ALA A 134 1.46 -19.92 2.72
CA ALA A 134 1.09 -20.63 3.94
C ALA A 134 -0.15 -19.97 4.58
N PRO A 135 -1.13 -20.78 5.04
CA PRO A 135 -2.25 -20.25 5.81
C PRO A 135 -1.82 -19.84 7.22
N SER A 136 -2.37 -18.73 7.71
CA SER A 136 -2.16 -18.21 9.06
C SER A 136 -3.48 -17.62 9.57
N GLY A 137 -4.32 -18.46 10.18
CA GLY A 137 -5.67 -18.08 10.60
C GLY A 137 -6.58 -17.72 9.42
N TYR A 138 -7.21 -16.54 9.48
CA TYR A 138 -8.03 -16.00 8.39
C TYR A 138 -7.22 -15.19 7.38
N ARG A 139 -5.89 -15.37 7.32
CA ARG A 139 -5.01 -14.81 6.29
C ARG A 139 -4.18 -15.89 5.63
N ASP A 140 -3.64 -15.55 4.47
CA ASP A 140 -2.55 -16.30 3.84
C ASP A 140 -1.30 -15.42 3.73
N LYS A 141 -0.13 -16.04 3.84
CA LYS A 141 1.18 -15.39 3.73
C LYS A 141 1.81 -15.82 2.42
N LEU A 142 1.99 -14.91 1.46
CA LEU A 142 2.77 -15.14 0.25
C LEU A 142 4.22 -14.71 0.50
N TYR A 143 5.18 -15.62 0.37
CA TYR A 143 6.59 -15.40 0.68
C TYR A 143 7.49 -16.13 -0.32
N MET A 144 8.81 -15.94 -0.22
CA MET A 144 9.79 -16.62 -1.04
C MET A 144 10.45 -17.76 -0.25
N SER A 145 11.07 -18.73 -0.93
CA SER A 145 11.94 -19.74 -0.31
C SER A 145 12.82 -19.15 0.79
N ILE A 146 12.84 -19.84 1.93
CA ILE A 146 13.57 -19.39 3.12
C ILE A 146 15.08 -19.58 2.90
N LEU A 147 15.85 -18.51 3.07
CA LEU A 147 17.30 -18.56 2.98
C LEU A 147 17.91 -19.24 4.22
N PRO A 148 19.06 -19.90 4.07
CA PRO A 148 19.78 -20.46 5.21
C PRO A 148 20.19 -19.35 6.18
N ALA A 149 20.25 -19.66 7.48
CA ALA A 149 20.59 -18.70 8.53
C ALA A 149 21.97 -18.02 8.34
N SER A 150 22.90 -18.65 7.61
CA SER A 150 24.18 -18.07 7.23
C SER A 150 24.06 -16.84 6.32
N MET A 151 22.89 -16.60 5.73
CA MET A 151 22.58 -15.46 4.86
C MET A 151 21.73 -14.37 5.55
N ASN A 152 21.55 -14.44 6.87
CA ASN A 152 20.75 -13.46 7.61
C ASN A 152 21.30 -12.03 7.55
N ASP A 153 22.60 -11.86 7.30
CA ASP A 153 23.27 -10.56 7.15
C ASP A 153 23.48 -10.14 5.69
N VAL A 154 23.03 -10.97 4.73
CA VAL A 154 23.20 -10.72 3.29
C VAL A 154 21.89 -10.21 2.71
N ASP A 155 21.94 -9.08 2.01
CA ASP A 155 20.77 -8.46 1.38
C ASP A 155 20.38 -9.15 0.05
N ALA A 156 19.98 -10.41 0.16
CA ALA A 156 19.65 -11.29 -0.97
C ALA A 156 18.15 -11.66 -1.00
N GLU A 157 17.67 -11.96 -2.21
CA GLU A 157 16.31 -12.43 -2.45
C GLU A 157 16.07 -13.79 -1.79
N GLY A 158 14.90 -13.92 -1.16
CA GLY A 158 14.50 -15.04 -0.32
C GLY A 158 13.99 -14.53 1.02
N SER A 159 13.06 -15.25 1.62
CA SER A 159 12.54 -14.87 2.93
C SER A 159 13.47 -15.39 4.04
N ARG A 160 13.36 -14.82 5.24
CA ARG A 160 14.07 -15.22 6.44
C ARG A 160 13.14 -16.01 7.34
N GLU A 161 13.69 -16.97 8.05
CA GLU A 161 12.93 -17.78 9.01
C GLU A 161 12.35 -16.88 10.10
N ILE A 162 11.06 -17.11 10.41
CA ILE A 162 10.39 -16.46 11.53
C ILE A 162 10.19 -17.51 12.63
N PRO A 163 10.59 -17.23 13.88
CA PRO A 163 10.43 -18.19 14.97
C PRO A 163 8.99 -18.69 15.12
N ARG A 164 8.81 -20.02 15.15
CA ARG A 164 7.52 -20.71 15.36
C ARG A 164 6.48 -20.48 14.25
N LYS A 165 6.89 -20.02 13.08
CA LYS A 165 6.02 -19.96 11.89
C LYS A 165 6.49 -20.94 10.83
N ASN A 166 5.56 -21.36 9.99
CA ASN A 166 5.80 -22.19 8.82
C ASN A 166 5.95 -21.37 7.52
N TYR A 167 6.25 -20.08 7.65
CA TYR A 167 6.49 -19.12 6.58
C TYR A 167 7.62 -18.16 6.97
N GLY A 168 8.21 -17.48 5.98
CA GLY A 168 9.30 -16.52 6.20
C GLY A 168 8.93 -15.08 5.85
N TRP A 169 9.71 -14.11 6.35
CA TRP A 169 9.57 -12.67 6.05
C TRP A 169 10.73 -12.16 5.17
N PRO A 170 10.53 -11.27 4.18
CA PRO A 170 9.29 -10.58 3.87
C PRO A 170 8.21 -11.49 3.28
N TYR A 171 6.97 -11.07 3.46
CA TYR A 171 5.77 -11.69 2.94
C TYR A 171 4.71 -10.64 2.60
N LEU A 172 3.81 -10.96 1.69
CA LEU A 172 2.55 -10.26 1.47
C LEU A 172 1.46 -10.91 2.33
N ASP A 173 0.76 -10.09 3.13
CA ASP A 173 -0.46 -10.46 3.83
C ASP A 173 -1.65 -10.41 2.87
N ILE A 174 -2.21 -11.60 2.61
CA ILE A 174 -3.45 -11.75 1.87
C ILE A 174 -4.56 -11.93 2.91
N CYS A 175 -5.21 -10.81 3.22
CA CYS A 175 -6.34 -10.74 4.13
C CYS A 175 -7.65 -10.97 3.35
N TYR A 176 -8.67 -11.45 4.05
CA TYR A 176 -9.94 -11.82 3.43
C TYR A 176 -11.13 -11.06 4.00
N TYR A 177 -12.08 -10.70 3.13
CA TYR A 177 -13.38 -10.17 3.52
C TYR A 177 -14.53 -11.07 3.08
N LYS A 178 -15.70 -10.88 3.70
CA LYS A 178 -16.99 -11.37 3.19
C LYS A 178 -17.98 -10.22 3.11
N ILE A 179 -18.92 -10.28 2.18
CA ILE A 179 -20.04 -9.34 2.08
C ILE A 179 -21.31 -10.04 2.57
N ASP A 180 -22.08 -9.35 3.42
CA ASP A 180 -23.38 -9.80 3.89
C ASP A 180 -24.33 -8.60 3.94
N GLY A 181 -25.31 -8.57 3.04
CA GLY A 181 -26.15 -7.40 2.79
C GLY A 181 -25.35 -6.18 2.34
N GLU A 182 -25.51 -5.07 3.06
CA GLU A 182 -24.86 -3.78 2.76
C GLU A 182 -23.47 -3.63 3.40
N TYR A 183 -22.98 -4.67 4.07
CA TYR A 183 -21.76 -4.61 4.86
C TYR A 183 -20.68 -5.57 4.36
N LEU A 184 -19.43 -5.09 4.38
CA LEU A 184 -18.22 -5.86 4.17
C LEU A 184 -17.55 -6.09 5.53
N PHE A 185 -17.26 -7.36 5.83
CA PHE A 185 -16.63 -7.81 7.06
C PHE A 185 -15.23 -8.31 6.77
N GLU A 186 -14.23 -7.68 7.36
CA GLU A 186 -12.89 -8.26 7.39
C GLU A 186 -12.86 -9.45 8.35
N LEU A 187 -12.33 -10.58 7.89
CA LEU A 187 -12.42 -11.84 8.62
C LEU A 187 -11.40 -11.94 9.76
N GLU A 188 -10.23 -11.32 9.59
CA GLU A 188 -9.18 -11.32 10.61
C GLU A 188 -9.40 -10.18 11.62
N LYS A 189 -8.99 -10.41 12.87
CA LYS A 189 -9.01 -9.38 13.90
C LYS A 189 -7.66 -8.66 13.97
N TYR A 190 -7.67 -7.34 14.11
CA TYR A 190 -6.47 -6.57 14.42
C TYR A 190 -6.58 -6.02 15.83
N ASN A 191 -5.62 -6.34 16.70
CA ASN A 191 -5.66 -5.96 18.12
C ASN A 191 -7.03 -6.26 18.78
N LEU A 192 -7.62 -7.42 18.47
CA LEU A 192 -8.95 -7.87 18.91
C LEU A 192 -10.16 -7.12 18.32
N GLN A 193 -9.93 -6.08 17.51
CA GLN A 193 -10.97 -5.33 16.80
C GLN A 193 -11.33 -6.03 15.49
N ARG A 194 -12.64 -6.01 15.17
CA ARG A 194 -13.17 -6.40 13.86
C ARG A 194 -13.52 -5.13 13.09
N TYR A 195 -13.17 -5.10 11.82
CA TYR A 195 -13.55 -4.01 10.94
C TYR A 195 -14.74 -4.41 10.07
N VAL A 196 -15.71 -3.52 10.03
CA VAL A 196 -16.94 -3.64 9.24
C VAL A 196 -17.15 -2.32 8.52
N TYR A 197 -17.36 -2.39 7.21
CA TYR A 197 -17.51 -1.22 6.35
C TYR A 197 -18.81 -1.33 5.56
N HIS A 198 -19.40 -0.20 5.17
CA HIS A 198 -20.47 -0.22 4.18
C HIS A 198 -19.88 -0.55 2.81
N VAL A 199 -20.57 -1.39 2.03
CA VAL A 199 -20.15 -1.80 0.68
C VAL A 199 -19.97 -0.57 -0.23
N GLU A 200 -20.81 0.46 -0.09
CA GLU A 200 -20.72 1.72 -0.85
C GLU A 200 -19.50 2.60 -0.51
N ASP A 201 -18.84 2.37 0.63
CA ASP A 201 -17.58 3.05 0.94
C ASP A 201 -16.39 2.36 0.28
N ILE A 202 -16.56 1.10 -0.14
CA ILE A 202 -15.51 0.28 -0.75
C ILE A 202 -15.65 0.28 -2.27
N PHE A 203 -16.85 0.02 -2.78
CA PHE A 203 -17.09 -0.22 -4.19
C PHE A 203 -17.88 0.94 -4.84
N PRO A 204 -17.63 1.22 -6.14
CA PRO A 204 -16.64 0.58 -7.00
C PRO A 204 -15.20 0.93 -6.60
N LEU A 205 -14.26 0.01 -6.77
CA LEU A 205 -12.85 0.26 -6.46
C LEU A 205 -12.26 1.30 -7.43
N MET A 206 -11.26 2.03 -6.97
CA MET A 206 -10.50 3.01 -7.77
C MET A 206 -9.01 2.68 -7.79
N TYR A 207 -8.35 2.99 -8.90
CA TYR A 207 -6.90 2.87 -9.01
C TYR A 207 -6.19 4.01 -8.28
N ARG A 208 -5.17 3.64 -7.50
CA ARG A 208 -4.26 4.59 -6.84
C ARG A 208 -2.80 4.26 -7.14
N PRO A 209 -1.91 5.26 -7.17
CA PRO A 209 -0.49 5.03 -7.39
C PRO A 209 0.17 4.33 -6.18
N PHE A 210 1.04 3.37 -6.48
CA PHE A 210 1.90 2.70 -5.52
C PHE A 210 3.21 2.31 -6.22
N GLY A 211 4.20 3.20 -6.12
CA GLY A 211 5.39 3.21 -6.95
C GLY A 211 4.99 3.23 -8.41
N GLU A 212 5.62 2.37 -9.20
CA GLU A 212 5.38 2.25 -10.64
C GLU A 212 4.07 1.52 -10.99
N MET A 213 3.19 1.24 -10.02
CA MET A 213 1.96 0.49 -10.21
C MET A 213 0.70 1.31 -9.92
N TRP A 214 -0.34 1.06 -10.70
CA TRP A 214 -1.72 1.38 -10.32
C TRP A 214 -2.33 0.17 -9.63
N LEU A 215 -2.74 0.33 -8.37
CA LEU A 215 -3.33 -0.74 -7.56
C LEU A 215 -4.79 -0.41 -7.20
N PRO A 216 -5.69 -1.41 -7.16
CA PRO A 216 -7.05 -1.22 -6.67
C PRO A 216 -7.06 -0.75 -5.21
N ALA A 217 -7.87 0.27 -4.92
CA ALA A 217 -8.09 0.84 -3.60
C ALA A 217 -9.60 1.09 -3.38
N PRO A 218 -10.07 1.19 -2.12
CA PRO A 218 -11.45 1.50 -1.80
C PRO A 218 -11.92 2.84 -2.38
N PHE A 219 -13.22 2.95 -2.68
CA PHE A 219 -13.86 4.17 -3.19
C PHE A 219 -13.65 5.36 -2.24
N LYS A 220 -13.82 5.13 -0.94
CA LYS A 220 -13.56 6.10 0.15
C LYS A 220 -12.37 5.66 1.00
N ALA A 221 -11.19 5.66 0.38
CA ALA A 221 -9.95 5.19 0.98
C ALA A 221 -9.57 5.95 2.27
N VAL A 222 -9.83 7.25 2.33
CA VAL A 222 -9.56 8.06 3.54
C VAL A 222 -10.48 7.65 4.67
N LYS A 223 -11.79 7.51 4.40
CA LYS A 223 -12.79 7.11 5.40
C LYS A 223 -12.38 5.79 6.08
N LEU A 224 -12.01 4.79 5.27
CA LEU A 224 -11.56 3.49 5.79
C LEU A 224 -10.34 3.59 6.70
N LEU A 225 -9.36 4.41 6.33
CA LEU A 225 -8.18 4.63 7.16
C LEU A 225 -8.50 5.38 8.46
N MET A 226 -9.50 6.27 8.47
CA MET A 226 -9.92 6.96 9.68
C MET A 226 -10.58 6.02 10.71
N ASP A 227 -11.16 4.91 10.25
CA ASP A 227 -11.72 3.88 11.14
C ASP A 227 -10.62 2.98 11.75
N MET A 228 -9.48 2.83 11.05
CA MET A 228 -8.34 2.00 11.49
C MET A 228 -7.29 2.77 12.29
N TYR A 229 -7.04 4.03 11.94
CA TYR A 229 -5.97 4.85 12.52
C TYR A 229 -6.57 6.00 13.36
N PRO A 230 -5.90 6.41 14.46
CA PRO A 230 -6.33 7.57 15.23
C PRO A 230 -6.48 8.80 14.33
N ARG A 231 -7.48 9.64 14.60
CA ARG A 231 -7.79 10.85 13.81
C ARG A 231 -6.65 11.88 13.70
N ASN A 232 -5.55 11.71 14.44
CA ASN A 232 -4.40 12.61 14.34
C ASN A 232 -3.58 12.29 13.08
N VAL A 233 -3.31 13.32 12.29
CA VAL A 233 -2.52 13.35 11.04
C VAL A 233 -1.10 12.79 11.19
N ASP A 234 -0.66 12.58 12.43
CA ASP A 234 0.70 12.22 12.78
C ASP A 234 1.15 10.88 12.19
N CYS A 235 2.47 10.81 12.03
CA CYS A 235 3.17 9.63 11.58
C CYS A 235 3.34 8.70 12.77
N ILE A 236 2.89 7.45 12.60
CA ILE A 236 2.87 6.45 13.65
C ILE A 236 3.90 5.39 13.33
N TYR A 237 4.73 5.08 14.31
CA TYR A 237 5.56 3.88 14.35
C TYR A 237 4.91 2.89 15.33
N ASN A 238 4.33 1.80 14.82
CA ASN A 238 3.60 0.82 15.63
C ASN A 238 4.53 -0.09 16.45
N GLY A 239 5.80 -0.18 16.10
CA GLY A 239 6.80 -0.91 16.86
C GLY A 239 6.82 -2.42 16.66
N TYR A 240 5.85 -3.00 15.95
CA TYR A 240 5.87 -4.42 15.64
C TYR A 240 6.92 -4.69 14.55
N SER A 241 7.62 -5.82 14.66
CA SER A 241 8.51 -6.32 13.62
C SER A 241 8.11 -7.74 13.27
N HIS A 242 7.76 -7.95 12.01
CA HIS A 242 7.21 -9.21 11.51
C HIS A 242 8.27 -10.30 11.39
N LEU A 243 9.51 -9.91 11.13
CA LEU A 243 10.63 -10.83 11.09
C LEU A 243 10.92 -11.44 12.47
N ALA A 244 10.77 -10.67 13.54
CA ALA A 244 11.14 -11.09 14.89
C ALA A 244 9.93 -11.41 15.80
N GLU A 245 8.69 -11.23 15.32
CA GLU A 245 7.44 -11.50 16.04
C GLU A 245 7.39 -10.85 17.44
N TRP A 246 7.82 -9.58 17.50
CA TRP A 246 7.88 -8.81 18.74
C TRP A 246 7.48 -7.35 18.51
N ARG A 247 7.06 -6.68 19.59
CA ARG A 247 6.63 -5.28 19.58
C ARG A 247 7.52 -4.43 20.47
N ARG A 248 8.07 -3.34 19.91
CA ARG A 248 8.72 -2.24 20.66
C ARG A 248 7.70 -1.21 21.09
N ARG A 249 8.19 -0.16 21.76
CA ARG A 249 7.38 1.01 22.08
C ARG A 249 6.87 1.66 20.80
N ARG A 250 5.58 1.98 20.80
CA ARG A 250 4.94 2.84 19.81
C ARG A 250 5.52 4.25 19.90
N ALA A 251 5.71 4.91 18.76
CA ALA A 251 6.07 6.33 18.70
C ALA A 251 5.12 7.07 17.75
N ILE A 252 4.91 8.35 18.03
CA ILE A 252 4.09 9.26 17.23
C ILE A 252 4.92 10.54 17.04
N ALA A 253 4.97 11.05 15.82
CA ALA A 253 5.59 12.32 15.49
C ALA A 253 4.75 13.04 14.44
N SER A 254 4.76 14.38 14.46
CA SER A 254 4.19 15.15 13.36
C SER A 254 4.88 14.74 12.06
N CYS A 255 4.11 14.38 11.03
CA CYS A 255 4.68 13.97 9.76
C CYS A 255 5.55 15.07 9.13
N ASP A 256 5.24 16.35 9.37
CA ASP A 256 6.05 17.48 8.92
C ASP A 256 7.52 17.37 9.39
N THR A 257 7.74 16.88 10.61
CA THR A 257 9.10 16.72 11.16
C THR A 257 9.92 15.63 10.46
N LEU A 258 9.27 14.78 9.66
CA LEU A 258 9.90 13.71 8.89
C LEU A 258 10.08 14.10 7.42
N THR A 259 9.53 15.24 6.97
CA THR A 259 9.54 15.66 5.56
C THR A 259 10.89 16.08 5.04
N ASN A 260 11.89 16.28 5.89
CA ASN A 260 13.28 16.52 5.47
C ASN A 260 14.03 15.22 5.12
N ARG A 261 13.47 14.08 5.51
CA ARG A 261 14.06 12.75 5.33
C ARG A 261 13.29 11.92 4.32
N TYR A 262 11.97 11.98 4.39
CA TYR A 262 11.10 11.19 3.55
C TYR A 262 10.22 12.10 2.72
N ALA A 263 10.07 11.74 1.43
CA ALA A 263 9.11 12.40 0.59
C ALA A 263 7.68 12.01 0.99
N PHE A 264 6.78 12.99 0.97
CA PHE A 264 5.37 12.83 1.29
C PHE A 264 4.47 13.33 0.17
N VAL A 265 3.29 12.77 0.07
CA VAL A 265 2.24 13.23 -0.84
C VAL A 265 1.45 14.34 -0.17
N ARG A 266 1.49 15.52 -0.77
CA ARG A 266 0.54 16.61 -0.53
C ARG A 266 -0.54 16.57 -1.61
N ARG A 267 -1.80 16.67 -1.22
CA ARG A 267 -2.94 16.64 -2.16
C ARG A 267 -3.47 18.03 -2.42
N CYS A 268 -3.41 18.41 -3.69
CA CYS A 268 -3.89 19.69 -4.19
C CYS A 268 -5.16 19.44 -5.01
N PRO A 269 -6.34 19.85 -4.51
CA PRO A 269 -7.56 19.67 -5.27
C PRO A 269 -7.55 20.50 -6.55
N VAL A 270 -7.89 19.88 -7.69
CA VAL A 270 -7.94 20.61 -8.96
C VAL A 270 -9.26 21.37 -9.04
N ARG A 271 -9.23 22.61 -9.53
CA ARG A 271 -10.43 23.33 -9.98
C ARG A 271 -10.65 23.00 -11.45
N ILE A 272 -11.28 21.86 -11.74
CA ILE A 272 -11.76 21.59 -13.10
C ILE A 272 -13.16 22.22 -13.22
N ALA A 273 -13.46 22.84 -14.36
CA ALA A 273 -14.82 23.27 -14.68
C ALA A 273 -15.77 22.06 -14.57
N ALA A 274 -16.97 22.27 -14.03
CA ALA A 274 -17.91 21.20 -13.66
C ALA A 274 -17.99 20.14 -14.76
N ILE A 275 -17.61 18.91 -14.41
CA ILE A 275 -17.91 17.72 -15.20
C ILE A 275 -19.42 17.54 -15.09
N ASP A 276 -20.11 17.29 -16.21
CA ASP A 276 -21.57 17.15 -16.28
C ASP A 276 -22.14 16.28 -15.14
N SER A 277 -23.36 16.63 -14.73
CA SER A 277 -24.16 16.20 -13.54
C SER A 277 -24.12 14.75 -13.05
N ALA A 278 -23.52 13.79 -13.77
CA ALA A 278 -23.27 12.43 -13.27
C ALA A 278 -22.03 12.32 -12.35
N SER A 279 -21.30 13.43 -12.15
CA SER A 279 -20.00 13.51 -11.47
C SER A 279 -20.03 14.24 -10.11
N GLU A 280 -21.19 14.46 -9.48
CA GLU A 280 -21.28 15.23 -8.22
C GLU A 280 -20.46 14.61 -7.06
N ASP A 281 -20.24 13.30 -7.10
CA ASP A 281 -19.52 12.55 -6.07
C ASP A 281 -18.02 12.36 -6.35
N LEU A 282 -17.47 12.95 -7.41
CA LEU A 282 -16.06 12.75 -7.81
C LEU A 282 -15.29 14.06 -7.87
N ALA A 283 -14.00 13.99 -7.51
CA ALA A 283 -13.09 15.13 -7.61
C ALA A 283 -11.71 14.69 -8.09
N PHE A 284 -11.14 15.43 -9.04
CA PHE A 284 -9.74 15.29 -9.40
C PHE A 284 -8.84 15.97 -8.36
N VAL A 285 -7.78 15.26 -7.99
CA VAL A 285 -6.77 15.71 -7.03
C VAL A 285 -5.39 15.43 -7.59
N VAL A 286 -4.52 16.43 -7.57
CA VAL A 286 -3.09 16.26 -7.86
C VAL A 286 -2.38 15.87 -6.58
N GLY A 287 -1.85 14.65 -6.53
CA GLY A 287 -0.90 14.23 -5.50
C GLY A 287 0.49 14.72 -5.87
N GLN A 288 0.96 15.75 -5.18
CA GLN A 288 2.33 16.27 -5.29
C GLN A 288 3.24 15.51 -4.34
N MET A 289 4.21 14.77 -4.88
CA MET A 289 5.28 14.20 -4.08
C MET A 289 6.26 15.31 -3.71
N ILE A 290 6.43 15.58 -2.43
CA ILE A 290 7.24 16.69 -1.93
C ILE A 290 8.25 16.27 -0.88
N ASN A 291 9.38 16.97 -0.85
CA ASN A 291 10.42 16.85 0.16
C ASN A 291 10.73 18.24 0.71
N ARG A 292 11.07 18.33 2.00
CA ARG A 292 11.47 19.59 2.62
C ARG A 292 12.95 19.80 2.38
N THR A 293 13.28 20.96 1.85
CA THR A 293 14.65 21.38 1.55
C THR A 293 15.32 21.97 2.81
N ASP A 294 16.64 22.09 2.80
CA ASP A 294 17.43 22.59 3.93
C ASP A 294 17.06 24.03 4.35
N ASN A 295 16.52 24.83 3.43
CA ASN A 295 16.05 26.19 3.71
C ASN A 295 14.63 26.24 4.31
N GLY A 296 14.00 25.09 4.53
CA GLY A 296 12.66 24.95 5.11
C GLY A 296 11.51 24.98 4.12
N SER A 297 11.74 25.25 2.83
CA SER A 297 10.73 25.21 1.76
C SER A 297 10.49 23.79 1.23
N TYR A 298 9.37 23.56 0.53
CA TYR A 298 9.08 22.26 -0.10
C TYR A 298 9.40 22.29 -1.60
N SER A 299 10.12 21.27 -2.06
CA SER A 299 10.32 20.99 -3.49
C SER A 299 9.37 19.90 -3.95
N VAL A 300 8.73 20.09 -5.12
CA VAL A 300 7.93 19.06 -5.78
C VAL A 300 8.85 18.16 -6.61
N ILE A 301 8.80 16.85 -6.35
CA ILE A 301 9.55 15.81 -7.06
C ILE A 301 8.79 15.39 -8.32
N HIS A 302 7.51 15.08 -8.16
CA HIS A 302 6.59 14.76 -9.25
C HIS A 302 5.14 15.03 -8.85
N GLU A 303 4.26 15.00 -9.84
CA GLU A 303 2.83 15.16 -9.66
C GLU A 303 2.10 14.00 -10.33
N ILE A 304 1.09 13.46 -9.64
CA ILE A 304 0.21 12.43 -10.19
C ILE A 304 -1.23 12.90 -10.02
N THR A 305 -1.96 13.02 -11.12
CA THR A 305 -3.39 13.29 -11.07
C THR A 305 -4.13 11.99 -10.75
N THR A 306 -5.00 12.06 -9.74
CA THR A 306 -5.83 10.95 -9.28
C THR A 306 -7.30 11.38 -9.18
N LEU A 307 -8.19 10.40 -9.11
CA LEU A 307 -9.61 10.61 -8.86
C LEU A 307 -9.95 10.14 -7.44
N VAL A 308 -10.76 10.91 -6.73
CA VAL A 308 -11.25 10.57 -5.39
C VAL A 308 -12.74 10.86 -5.28
N HIS A 309 -13.39 10.28 -4.28
CA HIS A 309 -14.73 10.71 -3.88
C HIS A 309 -14.71 12.18 -3.43
N SER A 310 -15.75 12.95 -3.75
CA SER A 310 -15.82 14.40 -3.51
C SER A 310 -15.68 14.75 -2.02
N THR A 311 -16.18 13.89 -1.13
CA THR A 311 -16.00 14.05 0.34
C THR A 311 -14.57 13.84 0.81
N GLU A 312 -13.71 13.23 0.00
CA GLU A 312 -12.29 12.99 0.30
C GLU A 312 -11.36 13.94 -0.44
N ARG A 313 -11.93 14.94 -1.15
CA ARG A 313 -11.19 15.99 -1.86
C ARG A 313 -10.13 16.64 -0.97
N PHE A 314 -10.50 16.89 0.29
CA PHE A 314 -9.59 17.24 1.36
C PHE A 314 -9.46 16.04 2.28
N SER A 315 -8.28 15.78 2.83
CA SER A 315 -8.19 14.74 3.84
C SER A 315 -7.07 14.93 4.83
N HIS A 316 -7.39 14.52 6.06
CA HIS A 316 -6.55 14.61 7.24
C HIS A 316 -5.27 13.75 7.18
N PHE A 317 -5.10 12.87 6.19
CA PHE A 317 -3.83 12.18 5.99
C PHE A 317 -2.82 12.99 5.18
N ASP A 318 -3.20 14.16 4.66
CA ASP A 318 -2.24 15.09 4.10
C ASP A 318 -1.35 15.62 5.24
N PRO A 319 -0.07 15.25 5.28
CA PRO A 319 0.80 15.65 6.36
C PRO A 319 1.07 17.17 6.38
N LEU A 320 0.68 17.88 5.31
CA LEU A 320 1.09 19.24 5.00
C LEU A 320 -0.10 20.07 4.55
N THR A 321 -1.12 20.14 5.41
CA THR A 321 -2.14 21.18 5.32
C THR A 321 -1.49 22.53 5.67
N VAL A 322 -1.17 23.32 4.66
CA VAL A 322 -0.97 24.77 4.83
C VAL A 322 -2.31 25.46 4.66
#